data_AF-A0A1U7P1A2-F1
#
_entry.id   AF-A0A1U7P1A2-F1
#
_cell.length_a   1.000
_cell.length_b   1.000
_cell.length_c   1.000
_cell.angle_alpha   90.00
_cell.angle_beta   90.00
_cell.angle_gamma   90.00
#
_symmetry.space_group_name_H-M   'P 1'
#
loop_
_entity.id
_entity.type
_entity.pdbx_description
1 polymer ?
#
loop_
_entity_poly.entity_id
_entity_poly.type
_entity_poly.pdbx_seq_one_letter_code
_entity_poly.pdbx_strand_id
1 'polypeptide(L)' 'MNRTAPREVLSIRLIPGVREALDAYYAELQEAGWVNVQKHHVVEHLLARLLTEEGRTEITAELAEKHPG' A
#
# COMPACT_ATOMS: atom_id res chain seq x y z
N MET A 1 2.77 -27.80 -14.80
CA MET A 1 3.93 -27.04 -14.27
C MET A 1 3.58 -25.56 -14.33
N ASN A 2 3.16 -24.96 -13.21
CA ASN A 2 2.84 -23.53 -13.16
C ASN A 2 4.14 -22.74 -13.29
N ARG A 3 4.27 -22.01 -14.40
CA ARG A 3 5.32 -21.00 -14.59
C ARG A 3 4.97 -19.82 -13.68
N THR A 4 5.49 -19.80 -12.47
CA THR A 4 5.47 -18.61 -11.62
C THR A 4 6.24 -17.54 -12.38
N ALA A 5 5.52 -16.60 -13.00
CA ALA A 5 6.12 -15.45 -13.64
C ALA A 5 7.10 -14.80 -12.63
N PRO A 6 8.27 -14.31 -13.08
CA PRO A 6 9.15 -13.57 -12.19
C PRO A 6 8.32 -12.43 -11.61
N ARG A 7 8.13 -12.45 -10.28
CA ARG A 7 7.57 -11.30 -9.58
C ARG A 7 8.59 -10.19 -9.76
N GLU A 8 8.31 -9.26 -10.68
CA GLU A 8 9.11 -8.05 -10.84
C GLU A 8 9.19 -7.40 -9.46
N VAL A 9 10.39 -7.39 -8.87
CA VAL A 9 10.61 -6.81 -7.56
C VAL A 9 10.59 -5.29 -7.75
N LEU A 10 9.42 -4.69 -7.56
CA LEU A 10 9.24 -3.25 -7.51
C LEU A 10 9.99 -2.70 -6.29
N SER A 11 11.17 -2.13 -6.52
CA SER A 11 11.90 -1.38 -5.51
C SER A 11 11.28 0.01 -5.40
N ILE A 12 10.28 0.14 -4.53
CA ILE A 12 9.59 1.41 -4.31
C ILE A 12 10.36 2.21 -3.26
N ARG A 13 10.92 3.35 -3.66
CA ARG A 13 11.46 4.33 -2.71
C ARG A 13 10.29 5.12 -2.13
N LEU A 14 9.96 4.84 -0.87
CA LEU A 14 9.00 5.63 -0.12
C LEU A 14 9.70 6.87 0.46
N ILE A 15 9.02 8.00 0.43
CA ILE A 15 9.43 9.18 1.19
C ILE A 15 9.42 8.83 2.70
N PRO A 16 10.32 9.40 3.53
CA PRO A 16 10.49 8.98 4.92
C PRO A 16 9.20 8.92 5.74
N GLY A 17 8.35 9.95 5.65
CA GLY A 17 7.07 9.97 6.38
C GLY A 17 6.08 8.88 5.94
N VAL A 18 6.07 8.51 4.64
CA VAL A 18 5.23 7.41 4.15
C VAL A 18 5.77 6.06 4.62
N ARG A 19 7.10 5.92 4.69
CA ARG A 19 7.73 4.70 5.23
C ARG A 19 7.37 4.50 6.70
N GLU A 20 7.44 5.55 7.52
CA GLU A 20 7.10 5.48 8.95
C GLU A 20 5.63 5.09 9.16
N ALA A 21 4.71 5.71 8.41
CA ALA A 21 3.29 5.37 8.46
C ALA A 21 3.02 3.93 8.03
N LEU A 22 3.69 3.45 6.97
CA LEU A 22 3.58 2.07 6.51
C LEU A 22 4.13 1.07 7.54
N ASP A 23 5.25 1.39 8.20
CA ASP A 23 5.83 0.55 9.23
C ASP A 23 4.91 0.44 10.46
N ALA A 24 4.26 1.54 10.86
CA ALA A 24 3.24 1.55 11.91
C ALA A 24 2.01 0.70 11.54
N TYR A 25 1.45 0.91 10.35
CA TYR A 25 0.30 0.13 9.88
C TYR A 25 0.63 -1.37 9.75
N TYR A 26 1.85 -1.71 9.30
CA TYR A 26 2.30 -3.10 9.28
C TYR A 26 2.40 -3.71 10.67
N ALA A 27 2.86 -2.95 11.68
CA ALA A 27 2.90 -3.43 13.06
C ALA A 27 1.49 -3.72 13.60
N GLU A 28 0.51 -2.86 13.34
CA GLU A 28 -0.90 -3.09 13.69
C GLU A 28 -1.45 -4.38 13.07
N LEU A 29 -1.11 -4.65 11.81
CA LEU A 29 -1.50 -5.90 11.13
C LEU A 29 -0.88 -7.13 11.81
N GLN A 30 0.39 -7.06 12.23
CA GLN A 30 1.04 -8.14 12.96
C GLN A 30 0.37 -8.38 14.32
N GLU A 31 0.06 -7.31 15.06
CA GLU A 31 -0.66 -7.38 16.34
C GLU A 31 -2.08 -7.96 16.18
N ALA A 32 -2.75 -7.65 15.07
CA ALA A 32 -4.05 -8.23 14.70
C ALA A 32 -3.96 -9.70 14.23
N GLY A 33 -2.78 -10.32 14.27
CA GLY A 33 -2.59 -11.74 13.96
C GLY A 33 -2.27 -12.05 12.50
N TRP A 34 -2.01 -11.04 11.66
CA TRP A 34 -1.67 -11.22 10.24
C TRP A 34 -0.19 -11.54 10.04
N VAL A 35 0.29 -12.61 10.71
CA VAL A 35 1.72 -12.96 10.82
C VAL A 35 2.42 -13.32 9.50
N ASN A 36 1.67 -13.68 8.46
CA ASN A 36 2.21 -14.07 7.15
C ASN A 36 2.13 -12.95 6.10
N VAL A 37 1.59 -11.78 6.45
CA VAL A 37 1.55 -10.64 5.54
C VAL A 37 2.96 -10.10 5.39
N GLN A 38 3.42 -9.95 4.16
CA GLN A 38 4.71 -9.32 3.85
C GLN A 38 4.48 -7.84 3.55
N LYS A 39 5.40 -6.97 3.99
CA LYS A 39 5.30 -5.52 3.78
C LYS A 39 5.01 -5.12 2.33
N HIS A 40 5.57 -5.83 1.35
CA HIS A 40 5.31 -5.53 -0.05
C HIS A 40 3.87 -5.82 -0.47
N HIS A 41 3.21 -6.85 0.08
CA HIS A 41 1.78 -7.08 -0.18
C HIS A 41 0.91 -5.94 0.37
N VAL A 42 1.31 -5.36 1.52
CA VAL A 42 0.62 -4.19 2.07
C VAL A 42 0.80 -3.00 1.14
N VAL A 43 2.02 -2.76 0.66
CA VAL A 43 2.31 -1.69 -0.30
C VAL A 43 1.55 -1.91 -1.61
N GLU A 44 1.58 -3.10 -2.18
CA GLU A 44 0.84 -3.43 -3.39
C GLU A 44 -0.67 -3.21 -3.21
N HIS A 45 -1.23 -3.63 -2.07
CA HIS A 45 -2.64 -3.41 -1.77
C HIS A 45 -2.98 -1.92 -1.68
N LEU A 46 -2.16 -1.13 -0.97
CA LEU A 46 -2.35 0.31 -0.84
C LEU A 46 -2.20 1.04 -2.18
N LEU A 47 -1.25 0.61 -3.01
CA LEU A 47 -0.99 1.21 -4.32
C LEU A 47 -1.96 0.73 -5.40
N ALA A 48 -2.59 -0.45 -5.26
CA ALA A 48 -3.50 -0.99 -6.25
C ALA A 48 -4.62 -0.01 -6.61
N ARG A 49 -5.15 0.72 -5.62
CA ARG A 49 -6.15 1.79 -5.85
C ARG A 49 -5.57 2.95 -6.67
N LEU A 50 -4.31 3.30 -6.49
CA LEU A 50 -3.66 4.37 -7.26
C LEU A 50 -3.30 3.96 -8.70
N LEU A 51 -3.27 2.66 -9.00
CA LEU A 51 -2.99 2.17 -10.36
C LEU A 51 -4.19 2.38 -11.31
N THR A 52 -5.42 2.44 -10.79
CA THR A 52 -6.62 2.67 -11.61
C THR A 52 -7.02 4.15 -11.62
N GLU A 53 -7.67 4.60 -12.70
CA GLU A 53 -8.19 5.97 -12.80
C GLU A 53 -9.31 6.23 -11.79
N GLU A 54 -10.18 5.25 -11.60
CA GLU A 54 -11.25 5.26 -10.61
C GLU A 54 -10.69 5.39 -9.19
N GLY A 55 -9.74 4.54 -8.79
CA GLY A 55 -9.19 4.57 -7.45
C GLY A 55 -8.34 5.82 -7.17
N ARG A 56 -7.71 6.42 -8.19
CA ARG A 56 -7.08 7.76 -8.06
C ARG A 56 -8.12 8.85 -7.80
N THR A 57 -9.27 8.78 -8.47
CA THR A 57 -10.36 9.74 -8.30
C THR A 57 -10.95 9.63 -6.88
N GLU A 58 -11.22 8.42 -6.41
CA GLU A 58 -11.70 8.17 -5.06
C GLU A 58 -10.74 8.67 -3.99
N ILE A 59 -9.45 8.33 -4.09
CA ILE A 59 -8.45 8.76 -3.11
C ILE A 59 -8.32 10.29 -3.12
N THR A 60 -8.39 10.93 -4.29
CA THR A 60 -8.36 12.39 -4.39
C THR A 60 -9.57 13.03 -3.71
N ALA A 61 -10.76 12.46 -3.89
CA ALA A 61 -11.98 12.91 -3.23
C ALA A 61 -11.90 12.73 -1.70
N GLU A 62 -11.49 11.55 -1.23
CA GLU A 62 -11.30 11.25 0.21
C GLU A 62 -10.28 12.22 0.85
N LEU A 63 -9.19 12.56 0.16
CA LEU A 63 -8.19 13.51 0.64
C LEU A 63 -8.72 14.94 0.68
N ALA A 64 -9.49 15.36 -0.33
CA ALA A 64 -10.11 16.68 -0.37
C ALA A 64 -11.16 16.86 0.75
N GLU A 65 -11.89 15.80 1.12
CA GLU A 65 -12.84 15.83 2.24
C GLU A 65 -12.16 15.90 3.61
N LYS A 66 -11.00 15.24 3.78
CA LYS A 66 -10.23 15.24 5.03
C LYS A 66 -9.40 16.51 5.22
N HIS A 67 -9.05 17.19 4.14
CA HIS A 67 -8.33 18.46 4.14
C HIS A 67 -9.07 19.49 3.27
N PRO A 68 -10.25 19.97 3.71
CA PRO A 68 -10.83 21.16 3.11
C PRO A 68 -9.85 22.30 3.37
N GLY A 69 -9.39 22.96 2.30
CA GLY A 69 -8.49 24.10 2.39
C GLY A 69 -8.99 25.20 3.32
#